data_AF-A0A150G9Q3-F1
#
_entry.id   AF-A0A150G9Q3-F1
#
_cell.length_a   1.000
_cell.length_b   1.000
_cell.length_c   1.000
_cell.angle_alpha   90.00
_cell.angle_beta   90.00
_cell.angle_gamma   90.00
#
_symmetry.space_group_name_H-M   'P 1'
#
loop_
_entity.id
_entity.type
_entity.pdbx_description
1 polymer ?
#
loop_
_entity_poly.entity_id
_entity_poly.type
_entity_poly.pdbx_seq_one_letter_code
_entity_poly.pdbx_strand_id
1 'polypeptide(L)'
;MAVVASALAGPTFATMPCSAADSTRRTLAKDAAYPKCWQSFVSDIKGEKRVTPAIKDDVRRHGIPASLRADAYYALSGAVSLQHEHAGTYSALAASTSSLSDDVLYSVEDDVRNVRVTFKDSRLFSTAKGAETLSRIVFAYLQYNPACGYFKGLGHIAALLLTTFGREREEQAFWTLAALLKRRCFPSCDGQASLGSHVEAHALQLLLEQRQPALAAILSKLRADAVEQLATAWFATAFTRALPHEVVLRIWDCLMVEGPKVLQRVAMALVKMCASSIQSCTNLETLCRVLEGRLARTTDADALLSVAFKGLGSLSGSTVDAARARAMSHVQNQQRLRSSPLAPLSMGASGLIAKAASGPLSVSSRGSNASSSSSAGGGSHISSGGLAVCVSRPGSKQAVQWASPKSTGALLSLA
;
A
#
# COMPACT_ATOMS: atom_id res chain seq x y z
N MET A 1 23.96 50.20 26.43
CA MET A 1 22.53 49.83 26.39
C MET A 1 22.00 50.03 24.97
N ALA A 2 22.43 49.15 24.07
CA ALA A 2 22.01 49.07 22.68
C ALA A 2 22.17 47.62 22.23
N VAL A 3 21.34 47.23 21.26
CA VAL A 3 21.32 45.96 20.51
C VAL A 3 20.57 44.81 21.23
N VAL A 4 19.36 44.51 20.75
CA VAL A 4 18.93 43.23 20.11
C VAL A 4 17.42 43.37 19.82
N ALA A 5 17.06 43.62 18.56
CA ALA A 5 15.72 43.40 18.02
C ALA A 5 15.76 43.44 16.48
N SER A 6 16.23 42.36 15.84
CA SER A 6 15.93 42.06 14.44
C SER A 6 16.40 40.65 14.08
N ALA A 7 15.47 39.70 13.99
CA ALA A 7 15.56 38.47 13.17
C ALA A 7 14.35 37.55 13.42
N LEU A 8 13.14 37.99 13.08
CA LEU A 8 11.98 37.10 12.87
C LEU A 8 11.22 37.58 11.63
N ALA A 9 11.85 37.46 10.47
CA ALA A 9 11.19 37.50 9.18
C ALA A 9 11.48 36.16 8.50
N GLY A 10 10.52 35.22 8.59
CA GLY A 10 10.57 33.99 7.83
C GLY A 10 10.52 34.30 6.32
N PRO A 11 11.01 33.39 5.47
CA PRO A 11 10.97 33.59 4.03
C PRO A 11 9.51 33.72 3.58
N THR A 12 9.18 34.89 3.05
CA THR A 12 7.93 35.16 2.34
C THR A 12 7.81 34.16 1.19
N PHE A 13 6.84 33.25 1.32
CA PHE A 13 6.42 32.37 0.24
C PHE A 13 5.88 33.25 -0.89
N ALA A 14 6.71 33.49 -1.90
CA ALA A 14 6.21 33.95 -3.18
C ALA A 14 5.32 32.84 -3.75
N THR A 15 4.01 33.07 -3.70
CA THR A 15 3.00 32.27 -4.38
C THR A 15 3.22 32.38 -5.88
N MET A 16 3.91 31.41 -6.47
CA MET A 16 3.87 31.18 -7.91
C MET A 16 2.55 30.48 -8.25
N PRO A 17 1.68 31.06 -9.10
CA PRO A 17 0.53 30.34 -9.62
C PRO A 17 1.01 29.52 -10.83
N CYS A 18 1.54 28.33 -10.58
CA CYS A 18 1.62 27.30 -11.61
C CYS A 18 0.76 26.14 -11.13
N SER A 19 -0.55 26.24 -11.37
CA SER A 19 -1.48 25.16 -11.12
C SER A 19 -1.13 23.99 -12.05
N ALA A 20 -1.03 22.77 -11.51
CA ALA A 20 -0.84 21.55 -12.30
C ALA A 20 -1.99 21.29 -13.30
N ALA A 21 -3.10 22.03 -13.20
CA ALA A 21 -4.08 22.14 -14.29
C ALA A 21 -3.41 22.55 -15.61
N ASP A 22 -2.30 23.29 -15.59
CA ASP A 22 -1.57 23.72 -16.79
C ASP A 22 -0.79 22.61 -17.50
N SER A 23 -0.46 21.45 -16.90
CA SER A 23 0.23 20.38 -17.67
C SER A 23 -0.76 19.61 -18.54
N THR A 24 -1.88 19.17 -17.97
CA THR A 24 -2.99 18.52 -18.69
C THR A 24 -3.68 19.51 -19.66
N ARG A 25 -3.80 20.79 -19.28
CA ARG A 25 -4.34 21.86 -20.14
C ARG A 25 -3.37 22.29 -21.25
N ARG A 26 -2.05 22.26 -21.04
CA ARG A 26 -1.03 22.54 -22.09
C ARG A 26 -1.10 21.53 -23.25
N THR A 27 -1.44 20.28 -22.97
CA THR A 27 -1.52 19.24 -23.99
C THR A 27 -2.80 19.33 -24.81
N LEU A 28 -3.95 19.61 -24.16
CA LEU A 28 -5.22 19.87 -24.86
C LEU A 28 -5.21 21.16 -25.69
N ALA A 29 -4.43 22.17 -25.26
CA ALA A 29 -4.32 23.44 -25.97
C ALA A 29 -3.39 23.40 -27.20
N LYS A 30 -2.46 22.43 -27.28
CA LYS A 30 -1.47 22.36 -28.36
C LYS A 30 -1.91 21.53 -29.57
N ASP A 31 -2.84 20.60 -29.40
CA ASP A 31 -3.19 19.67 -30.48
C ASP A 31 -4.70 19.32 -30.48
N ALA A 32 -5.48 20.07 -31.27
CA ALA A 32 -6.92 19.85 -31.40
C ALA A 32 -7.28 18.48 -32.01
N ALA A 33 -6.31 17.77 -32.60
CA ALA A 33 -6.50 16.42 -33.12
C ALA A 33 -6.44 15.36 -32.00
N TYR A 34 -5.75 15.64 -30.89
CA TYR A 34 -5.53 14.67 -29.81
C TYR A 34 -6.83 14.24 -29.09
N PRO A 35 -7.77 15.13 -28.76
CA PRO A 35 -9.07 14.70 -28.24
C PRO A 35 -9.88 13.87 -29.25
N LYS A 36 -9.73 14.12 -30.56
CA LYS A 36 -10.47 13.42 -31.61
C LYS A 36 -10.00 11.97 -31.80
N CYS A 37 -8.70 11.71 -31.72
CA CYS A 37 -8.20 10.33 -31.79
C CYS A 37 -8.68 9.50 -30.60
N TRP A 38 -8.72 10.08 -29.40
CA TRP A 38 -9.29 9.43 -28.21
C TRP A 38 -10.80 9.26 -28.29
N GLN A 39 -11.55 10.23 -28.82
CA GLN A 39 -13.00 10.08 -29.05
C GLN A 39 -13.31 8.90 -29.98
N SER A 40 -12.58 8.79 -31.11
CA SER A 40 -12.71 7.65 -32.02
C SER A 40 -12.33 6.35 -31.33
N PHE A 41 -11.21 6.34 -30.60
CA PHE A 41 -10.76 5.14 -29.89
C PHE A 41 -11.77 4.67 -28.83
N VAL A 42 -12.28 5.57 -27.97
CA VAL A 42 -13.26 5.23 -26.93
C VAL A 42 -14.57 4.72 -27.54
N SER A 43 -15.00 5.30 -28.66
CA SER A 43 -16.19 4.84 -29.39
C SER A 43 -15.97 3.44 -29.96
N ASP A 44 -14.77 3.16 -30.48
CA ASP A 44 -14.42 1.91 -31.12
C ASP A 44 -14.07 0.77 -30.14
N ILE A 45 -13.59 1.05 -28.93
CA ILE A 45 -13.29 0.02 -27.91
C ILE A 45 -14.56 -0.75 -27.53
N LYS A 46 -15.74 -0.13 -27.64
CA LYS A 46 -17.03 -0.81 -27.45
C LYS A 46 -17.24 -1.96 -28.45
N GLY A 47 -16.47 -2.00 -29.54
CA GLY A 47 -16.50 -3.02 -30.59
C GLY A 47 -15.16 -3.76 -30.80
N GLU A 48 -14.43 -4.08 -29.72
CA GLU A 48 -13.28 -5.02 -29.71
C GLU A 48 -11.94 -4.51 -30.27
N LYS A 49 -11.77 -3.23 -30.65
CA LYS A 49 -10.45 -2.74 -31.09
C LYS A 49 -9.40 -2.82 -29.96
N ARG A 50 -8.29 -3.53 -30.24
CA ARG A 50 -7.15 -3.71 -29.34
C ARG A 50 -6.31 -2.43 -29.20
N VAL A 51 -5.72 -2.24 -28.02
CA VAL A 51 -4.75 -1.17 -27.73
C VAL A 51 -3.54 -1.27 -28.67
N THR A 52 -3.33 -0.24 -29.50
CA THR A 52 -2.21 -0.16 -30.45
C THR A 52 -0.93 0.44 -29.82
N PRO A 53 0.26 0.22 -30.41
CA PRO A 53 1.50 0.88 -29.96
C PRO A 53 1.42 2.42 -29.99
N ALA A 54 0.71 2.99 -30.96
CA ALA A 54 0.51 4.44 -31.07
C ALA A 54 -0.24 4.99 -29.85
N ILE A 55 -1.32 4.33 -29.43
CA ILE A 55 -2.10 4.71 -28.23
C ILE A 55 -1.25 4.62 -26.96
N LYS A 56 -0.36 3.62 -26.87
CA LYS A 56 0.59 3.50 -25.76
C LYS A 56 1.58 4.67 -25.74
N ASP A 57 2.11 5.07 -26.89
CA ASP A 57 3.03 6.21 -26.95
C ASP A 57 2.33 7.53 -26.64
N ASP A 58 1.10 7.68 -27.12
CA ASP A 58 0.24 8.84 -26.89
C ASP A 58 -0.14 9.00 -25.42
N VAL A 59 -0.61 7.93 -24.76
CA VAL A 59 -0.98 8.00 -23.34
C VAL A 59 0.24 8.32 -22.46
N ARG A 60 1.43 7.81 -22.80
CA ARG A 60 2.67 8.11 -22.07
C ARG A 60 3.05 9.58 -22.21
N ARG A 61 2.97 10.15 -23.41
CA ARG A 61 3.36 11.54 -23.68
C ARG A 61 2.34 12.57 -23.21
N HIS A 62 1.06 12.26 -23.33
CA HIS A 62 0.00 13.26 -23.26
C HIS A 62 -1.09 12.94 -22.24
N GLY A 63 -1.31 11.65 -21.95
CA GLY A 63 -2.36 11.20 -21.03
C GLY A 63 -3.75 11.24 -21.64
N ILE A 64 -4.74 10.72 -20.94
CA ILE A 64 -6.11 10.71 -21.47
C ILE A 64 -6.73 12.09 -21.24
N PRO A 65 -7.37 12.72 -22.25
CA PRO A 65 -8.12 13.95 -22.06
C PRO A 65 -9.10 13.85 -20.90
N ALA A 66 -9.12 14.86 -20.01
CA ALA A 66 -9.93 14.82 -18.80
C ALA A 66 -11.42 14.56 -19.05
N SER A 67 -11.97 15.13 -20.14
CA SER A 67 -13.36 14.94 -20.55
C SER A 67 -13.68 13.52 -21.01
N LEU A 68 -12.69 12.75 -21.47
CA LEU A 68 -12.85 11.39 -21.99
C LEU A 68 -12.40 10.32 -21.00
N ARG A 69 -11.76 10.72 -19.89
CA ARG A 69 -11.11 9.80 -18.95
C ARG A 69 -12.07 8.79 -18.36
N ALA A 70 -13.26 9.23 -17.93
CA ALA A 70 -14.27 8.32 -17.38
C ALA A 70 -14.72 7.28 -18.40
N ASP A 71 -15.02 7.70 -19.64
CA ASP A 71 -15.47 6.79 -20.69
C ASP A 71 -14.36 5.82 -21.11
N ALA A 72 -13.12 6.31 -21.18
CA ALA A 72 -11.95 5.49 -21.44
C ALA A 72 -11.69 4.46 -20.32
N TYR A 73 -11.79 4.86 -19.04
CA TYR A 73 -11.58 3.95 -17.89
C TYR A 73 -12.66 2.87 -17.86
N TYR A 74 -13.92 3.25 -18.09
CA TYR A 74 -15.04 2.34 -18.14
C TYR A 74 -14.87 1.30 -19.26
N ALA A 75 -14.47 1.74 -20.45
CA ALA A 75 -14.25 0.86 -21.60
C ALA A 75 -12.99 -0.04 -21.43
N LEU A 76 -11.84 0.54 -21.08
CA LEU A 76 -10.55 -0.17 -21.00
C LEU A 76 -10.45 -1.13 -19.81
N SER A 77 -11.17 -0.87 -18.73
CA SER A 77 -11.18 -1.75 -17.55
C SER A 77 -11.88 -3.09 -17.83
N GLY A 78 -12.83 -3.11 -18.77
CA GLY A 78 -13.77 -4.22 -18.98
C GLY A 78 -15.07 -4.08 -18.17
N ALA A 79 -15.30 -2.92 -17.54
CA ALA A 79 -16.48 -2.67 -16.73
C ALA A 79 -17.78 -2.69 -17.52
N VAL A 80 -17.76 -2.32 -18.80
CA VAL A 80 -18.94 -2.38 -19.69
C VAL A 80 -19.52 -3.79 -19.72
N SER A 81 -18.66 -4.79 -20.01
CA SER A 81 -19.07 -6.19 -20.08
C SER A 81 -19.49 -6.72 -18.71
N LEU A 82 -18.75 -6.37 -17.65
CA LEU A 82 -19.05 -6.82 -16.30
C LEU A 82 -20.38 -6.27 -15.77
N GLN A 83 -20.69 -5.00 -16.06
CA GLN A 83 -21.98 -4.40 -15.72
C GLN A 83 -23.12 -5.05 -16.47
N HIS A 84 -22.95 -5.35 -17.77
CA HIS A 84 -23.97 -6.01 -18.57
C HIS A 84 -24.27 -7.44 -18.06
N GLU A 85 -23.23 -8.19 -17.67
CA GLU A 85 -23.35 -9.53 -17.08
C GLU A 85 -24.14 -9.51 -15.75
N HIS A 86 -24.02 -8.44 -14.98
CA HIS A 86 -24.59 -8.30 -13.65
C HIS A 86 -25.57 -7.12 -13.54
N ALA A 87 -26.39 -6.89 -14.59
CA ALA A 87 -27.30 -5.76 -14.66
C ALA A 87 -28.23 -5.69 -13.43
N GLY A 88 -28.43 -4.48 -12.88
CA GLY A 88 -29.26 -4.25 -11.69
C GLY A 88 -28.64 -4.63 -10.35
N THR A 89 -27.52 -5.37 -10.34
CA THR A 89 -26.86 -5.83 -9.11
C THR A 89 -26.41 -4.66 -8.24
N TYR A 90 -25.78 -3.64 -8.83
CA TYR A 90 -25.32 -2.49 -8.06
C TYR A 90 -26.49 -1.74 -7.39
N SER A 91 -27.60 -1.51 -8.11
CA SER A 91 -28.78 -0.86 -7.53
C SER A 91 -29.35 -1.64 -6.35
N ALA A 92 -29.37 -2.98 -6.43
CA ALA A 92 -29.81 -3.81 -5.33
C ALA A 92 -28.86 -3.70 -4.13
N LEU A 93 -27.54 -3.84 -4.34
CA LEU A 93 -26.52 -3.74 -3.29
C LEU A 93 -26.46 -2.36 -2.62
N ALA A 94 -26.69 -1.30 -3.40
CA ALA A 94 -26.73 0.08 -2.93
C ALA A 94 -27.95 0.37 -2.05
N ALA A 95 -29.06 -0.34 -2.26
CA ALA A 95 -30.28 -0.23 -1.47
C ALA A 95 -30.28 -1.15 -0.24
N SER A 96 -29.49 -2.22 -0.25
CA SER A 96 -29.35 -3.16 0.86
C SER A 96 -28.70 -2.52 2.09
N THR A 97 -29.19 -2.89 3.27
CA THR A 97 -28.50 -2.60 4.54
C THR A 97 -27.22 -3.42 4.60
N SER A 98 -26.08 -2.74 4.82
CA SER A 98 -24.78 -3.38 5.01
C SER A 98 -24.84 -4.49 6.07
N SER A 99 -24.51 -5.73 5.68
CA SER A 99 -24.33 -6.87 6.60
C SER A 99 -22.87 -7.04 7.05
N LEU A 100 -22.07 -5.98 6.93
CA LEU A 100 -20.65 -6.00 7.28
C LEU A 100 -20.47 -5.95 8.81
N SER A 101 -19.38 -6.50 9.32
CA SER A 101 -19.05 -6.39 10.74
C SER A 101 -18.68 -4.96 11.13
N ASP A 102 -18.88 -4.60 12.40
CA ASP A 102 -18.57 -3.28 12.94
C ASP A 102 -17.10 -2.87 12.71
N ASP A 103 -16.16 -3.83 12.79
CA ASP A 103 -14.73 -3.59 12.53
C ASP A 103 -14.47 -3.14 11.09
N VAL A 104 -15.15 -3.77 10.13
CA VAL A 104 -15.04 -3.43 8.70
C VAL A 104 -15.68 -2.07 8.46
N LEU A 105 -16.86 -1.82 9.06
CA LEU A 105 -17.55 -0.55 8.95
C LEU A 105 -16.67 0.61 9.44
N TYR A 106 -16.10 0.48 10.63
CA TYR A 106 -15.16 1.46 11.20
C TYR A 106 -13.95 1.69 10.27
N SER A 107 -13.39 0.61 9.71
CA SER A 107 -12.22 0.69 8.83
C SER A 107 -12.53 1.42 7.52
N VAL A 108 -13.74 1.23 6.95
CA VAL A 108 -14.20 1.97 5.78
C VAL A 108 -14.39 3.44 6.11
N GLU A 109 -15.06 3.76 7.24
CA GLU A 109 -15.29 5.14 7.66
C GLU A 109 -14.00 5.90 7.94
N ASP A 110 -13.00 5.26 8.57
CA ASP A 110 -11.68 5.86 8.78
C ASP A 110 -10.98 6.17 7.46
N ASP A 111 -11.00 5.27 6.48
CA ASP A 111 -10.41 5.54 5.18
C ASP A 111 -11.18 6.63 4.41
N VAL A 112 -12.51 6.67 4.47
CA VAL A 112 -13.31 7.75 3.87
C VAL A 112 -12.97 9.10 4.51
N ARG A 113 -12.74 9.16 5.83
CA ARG A 113 -12.24 10.35 6.51
C ARG A 113 -10.86 10.77 5.98
N ASN A 114 -9.95 9.80 5.84
CA ASN A 114 -8.61 10.03 5.30
C ASN A 114 -8.63 10.48 3.82
N VAL A 115 -9.58 9.98 3.03
CA VAL A 115 -9.79 10.41 1.63
C VAL A 115 -10.09 11.90 1.56
N ARG A 116 -10.88 12.46 2.49
CA ARG A 116 -11.17 13.91 2.51
C ARG A 116 -9.93 14.75 2.72
N VAL A 117 -8.93 14.24 3.45
CA VAL A 117 -7.63 14.91 3.63
C VAL A 117 -6.78 14.77 2.37
N THR A 118 -6.72 13.58 1.77
CA THR A 118 -5.95 13.31 0.55
C THR A 118 -6.47 14.08 -0.66
N PHE A 119 -7.79 14.15 -0.82
CA PHE A 119 -8.49 14.79 -1.95
C PHE A 119 -9.14 16.12 -1.52
N LYS A 120 -8.49 16.87 -0.62
CA LYS A 120 -9.02 18.13 -0.05
C LYS A 120 -9.42 19.18 -1.10
N ASP A 121 -8.73 19.20 -2.24
CA ASP A 121 -8.98 20.15 -3.32
C ASP A 121 -10.14 19.69 -4.25
N SER A 122 -10.65 18.46 -4.06
CA SER A 122 -11.79 17.95 -4.80
C SER A 122 -13.09 18.49 -4.23
N ARG A 123 -13.85 19.19 -5.08
CA ARG A 123 -15.22 19.65 -4.74
C ARG A 123 -16.13 18.49 -4.31
N LEU A 124 -15.89 17.28 -4.83
CA LEU A 124 -16.69 16.11 -4.52
C LEU A 124 -16.63 15.77 -3.01
N PHE A 125 -15.43 15.71 -2.45
CA PHE A 125 -15.20 15.31 -1.04
C PHE A 125 -15.25 16.46 -0.04
N SER A 126 -15.44 17.69 -0.53
CA SER A 126 -15.83 18.83 0.33
C SER A 126 -17.25 18.69 0.90
N THR A 127 -18.11 17.91 0.24
CA THR A 127 -19.51 17.71 0.62
C THR A 127 -19.75 16.35 1.28
N ALA A 128 -20.71 16.27 2.22
CA ALA A 128 -21.13 15.01 2.84
C ALA A 128 -21.62 13.99 1.79
N LYS A 129 -22.38 14.47 0.80
CA LYS A 129 -22.90 13.64 -0.30
C LYS A 129 -21.81 12.88 -1.06
N GLY A 130 -20.64 13.49 -1.27
CA GLY A 130 -19.51 12.82 -1.93
C GLY A 130 -18.92 11.70 -1.08
N ALA A 131 -18.81 11.91 0.24
CA ALA A 131 -18.37 10.88 1.17
C ALA A 131 -19.37 9.72 1.26
N GLU A 132 -20.68 10.02 1.32
CA GLU A 132 -21.75 9.02 1.32
C GLU A 132 -21.75 8.17 0.05
N THR A 133 -21.58 8.82 -1.11
CA THR A 133 -21.45 8.15 -2.42
C THR A 133 -20.25 7.20 -2.42
N LEU A 134 -19.11 7.64 -1.88
CA LEU A 134 -17.92 6.79 -1.77
C LEU A 134 -18.15 5.58 -0.84
N SER A 135 -18.72 5.81 0.34
CA SER A 135 -19.06 4.73 1.27
C SER A 135 -19.99 3.71 0.63
N ARG A 136 -20.99 4.15 -0.13
CA ARG A 136 -21.93 3.28 -0.85
C ARG A 136 -21.22 2.40 -1.88
N ILE A 137 -20.34 2.97 -2.71
CA ILE A 137 -19.51 2.19 -3.65
C ILE A 137 -18.69 1.12 -2.91
N VAL A 138 -18.01 1.50 -1.82
CA VAL A 138 -17.14 0.58 -1.08
C VAL A 138 -17.95 -0.54 -0.42
N PHE A 139 -19.06 -0.21 0.26
CA PHE A 139 -19.94 -1.20 0.88
C PHE A 139 -20.59 -2.12 -0.14
N ALA A 140 -21.06 -1.60 -1.27
CA ALA A 140 -21.58 -2.42 -2.36
C ALA A 140 -20.51 -3.38 -2.87
N TYR A 141 -19.24 -2.94 -2.98
CA TYR A 141 -18.16 -3.81 -3.46
C TYR A 141 -17.82 -4.93 -2.48
N LEU A 142 -17.78 -4.64 -1.18
CA LEU A 142 -17.55 -5.64 -0.15
C LEU A 142 -18.66 -6.69 -0.08
N GLN A 143 -19.90 -6.30 -0.39
CA GLN A 143 -21.01 -7.24 -0.53
C GLN A 143 -20.96 -8.03 -1.85
N TYR A 144 -20.57 -7.39 -2.96
CA TYR A 144 -20.43 -8.04 -4.26
C TYR A 144 -19.33 -9.10 -4.27
N ASN A 145 -18.21 -8.85 -3.59
CA ASN A 145 -17.09 -9.77 -3.49
C ASN A 145 -16.60 -9.93 -2.03
N PRO A 146 -17.34 -10.70 -1.21
CA PRO A 146 -17.01 -10.90 0.22
C PRO A 146 -15.64 -11.54 0.42
N ALA A 147 -15.23 -12.41 -0.52
CA ALA A 147 -13.92 -13.07 -0.47
C ALA A 147 -12.77 -12.07 -0.53
N CYS A 148 -12.90 -10.94 -1.23
CA CYS A 148 -11.83 -9.94 -1.27
C CYS A 148 -11.50 -9.42 0.14
N GLY A 149 -12.52 -9.24 0.97
CA GLY A 149 -12.40 -8.55 2.25
C GLY A 149 -12.04 -7.07 2.09
N TYR A 150 -12.08 -6.34 3.21
CA TYR A 150 -11.65 -4.95 3.24
C TYR A 150 -10.13 -4.85 3.41
N PHE A 151 -9.50 -3.97 2.62
CA PHE A 151 -8.10 -3.60 2.80
C PHE A 151 -7.96 -2.08 2.84
N LYS A 152 -7.05 -1.61 3.69
CA LYS A 152 -6.75 -0.19 3.84
C LYS A 152 -6.19 0.35 2.52
N GLY A 153 -6.88 1.30 1.92
CA GLY A 153 -6.58 1.84 0.60
C GLY A 153 -7.65 1.62 -0.46
N LEU A 154 -8.58 0.66 -0.26
CA LEU A 154 -9.72 0.46 -1.16
C LEU A 154 -10.55 1.75 -1.32
N GLY A 155 -10.76 2.47 -0.22
CA GLY A 155 -11.45 3.77 -0.22
C GLY A 155 -10.74 4.81 -1.09
N HIS A 156 -9.40 4.87 -1.08
CA HIS A 156 -8.63 5.80 -1.91
C HIS A 156 -8.69 5.46 -3.41
N ILE A 157 -8.67 4.18 -3.75
CA ILE A 157 -8.83 3.69 -5.13
C ILE A 157 -10.24 4.05 -5.64
N ALA A 158 -11.27 3.75 -4.85
CA ALA A 158 -12.65 4.12 -5.15
C ALA A 158 -12.84 5.64 -5.26
N ALA A 159 -12.14 6.43 -4.43
CA ALA A 159 -12.19 7.88 -4.47
C ALA A 159 -11.60 8.48 -5.75
N LEU A 160 -10.49 7.91 -6.25
CA LEU A 160 -9.91 8.32 -7.52
C LEU A 160 -10.87 8.04 -8.70
N LEU A 161 -11.52 6.88 -8.68
CA LEU A 161 -12.54 6.55 -9.67
C LEU A 161 -13.72 7.52 -9.55
N LEU A 162 -14.27 7.73 -8.36
CA LEU A 162 -15.41 8.62 -8.16
C LEU A 162 -15.11 10.07 -8.57
N THR A 163 -13.88 10.56 -8.36
CA THR A 163 -13.46 11.89 -8.86
C THR A 163 -13.32 11.95 -10.38
N THR A 164 -13.01 10.83 -11.03
CA THR A 164 -12.94 10.72 -12.49
C THR A 164 -14.32 10.65 -13.13
N PHE A 165 -15.22 9.85 -12.57
CA PHE A 165 -16.56 9.62 -13.11
C PHE A 165 -17.55 10.73 -12.75
N GLY A 166 -17.42 11.29 -11.55
CA GLY A 166 -18.41 12.16 -10.93
C GLY A 166 -19.53 11.36 -10.26
N ARG A 167 -20.32 12.05 -9.43
CA ARG A 167 -21.43 11.44 -8.66
C ARG A 167 -22.55 10.91 -9.56
N GLU A 168 -22.80 11.56 -10.70
CA GLU A 168 -23.85 11.17 -11.65
C GLU A 168 -23.58 9.82 -12.32
N ARG A 169 -22.34 9.32 -12.27
CA ARG A 169 -21.91 8.05 -12.88
C ARG A 169 -21.35 7.08 -11.84
N GLU A 170 -21.92 7.11 -10.63
CA GLU A 170 -21.51 6.28 -9.48
C GLU A 170 -21.46 4.78 -9.81
N GLU A 171 -22.49 4.24 -10.47
CA GLU A 171 -22.54 2.82 -10.83
C GLU A 171 -21.40 2.43 -11.79
N GLN A 172 -21.06 3.30 -12.76
CA GLN A 172 -19.94 3.04 -13.66
C GLN A 172 -18.61 3.07 -12.93
N ALA A 173 -18.45 3.94 -11.92
CA ALA A 173 -17.28 3.94 -11.06
C ALA A 173 -17.17 2.64 -10.25
N PHE A 174 -18.29 2.13 -9.73
CA PHE A 174 -18.37 0.83 -9.05
C PHE A 174 -17.92 -0.32 -9.97
N TRP A 175 -18.47 -0.42 -11.17
CA TRP A 175 -18.10 -1.52 -12.09
C TRP A 175 -16.66 -1.40 -12.58
N THR A 176 -16.15 -0.18 -12.73
CA THR A 176 -14.72 0.05 -13.03
C THR A 176 -13.84 -0.43 -11.88
N LEU A 177 -14.20 -0.15 -10.63
CA LEU A 177 -13.50 -0.67 -9.45
C LEU A 177 -13.49 -2.20 -9.45
N ALA A 178 -14.65 -2.82 -9.65
CA ALA A 178 -14.80 -4.27 -9.67
C ALA A 178 -13.98 -4.94 -10.78
N ALA A 179 -14.00 -4.37 -12.00
CA ALA A 179 -13.22 -4.88 -13.12
C ALA A 179 -11.70 -4.79 -12.88
N LEU A 180 -11.22 -3.68 -12.30
CA LEU A 180 -9.80 -3.52 -12.00
C LEU A 180 -9.32 -4.48 -10.91
N LEU A 181 -10.12 -4.69 -9.86
CA LEU A 181 -9.80 -5.65 -8.80
C LEU A 181 -9.85 -7.09 -9.32
N LYS A 182 -10.84 -7.45 -10.14
CA LYS A 182 -10.93 -8.77 -10.80
C LYS A 182 -9.71 -9.06 -11.70
N ARG A 183 -9.19 -8.05 -12.39
CA ARG A 183 -7.99 -8.15 -13.25
C ARG A 183 -6.67 -8.15 -12.48
N ARG A 184 -6.70 -8.16 -11.14
CA ARG A 184 -5.51 -8.04 -10.28
C ARG A 184 -4.66 -6.82 -10.66
N CYS A 185 -5.31 -5.72 -11.05
CA CYS A 185 -4.63 -4.45 -11.30
C CYS A 185 -4.07 -3.84 -10.01
N PHE A 186 -4.67 -4.21 -8.89
CA PHE A 186 -4.34 -3.76 -7.55
C PHE A 186 -4.06 -4.96 -6.65
N PRO A 187 -3.52 -4.71 -5.45
CA PRO A 187 -3.08 -5.79 -4.61
C PRO A 187 -4.27 -6.64 -4.14
N SER A 188 -4.39 -7.86 -4.68
CA SER A 188 -5.34 -8.87 -4.22
C SER A 188 -4.69 -10.25 -4.33
N CYS A 189 -4.51 -10.91 -3.20
CA CYS A 189 -4.28 -12.35 -3.15
C CYS A 189 -5.64 -13.01 -2.92
N ASP A 190 -5.88 -14.17 -3.52
CA ASP A 190 -7.13 -14.93 -3.45
C ASP A 190 -7.67 -15.03 -2.00
N GLY A 191 -8.61 -14.15 -1.62
CA GLY A 191 -9.16 -14.13 -0.27
C GLY A 191 -8.42 -13.28 0.78
N GLN A 192 -7.28 -12.69 0.43
CA GLN A 192 -6.36 -11.99 1.34
C GLN A 192 -5.94 -10.63 0.77
N ALA A 193 -6.89 -9.72 0.54
CA ALA A 193 -6.56 -8.43 -0.06
C ALA A 193 -5.56 -7.60 0.78
N SER A 194 -5.53 -7.80 2.10
CA SER A 194 -4.53 -7.18 2.99
C SER A 194 -3.09 -7.56 2.65
N LEU A 195 -2.85 -8.71 1.99
CA LEU A 195 -1.52 -9.16 1.62
C LEU A 195 -1.02 -8.68 0.28
N GLY A 196 -1.93 -8.33 -0.62
CA GLY A 196 -1.52 -8.04 -1.99
C GLY A 196 -0.46 -6.95 -2.04
N SER A 197 -0.57 -5.93 -1.18
CA SER A 197 0.32 -4.76 -1.19
C SER A 197 1.73 -5.16 -0.73
N HIS A 198 1.83 -6.08 0.23
CA HIS A 198 3.08 -6.71 0.63
C HIS A 198 3.68 -7.54 -0.50
N VAL A 199 2.86 -8.29 -1.25
CA VAL A 199 3.32 -9.05 -2.42
C VAL A 199 3.87 -8.12 -3.50
N GLU A 200 3.18 -7.03 -3.82
CA GLU A 200 3.67 -6.04 -4.78
C GLU A 200 4.94 -5.34 -4.28
N ALA A 201 5.03 -5.02 -2.99
CA ALA A 201 6.21 -4.39 -2.40
C ALA A 201 7.43 -5.33 -2.38
N HIS A 202 7.24 -6.61 -2.09
CA HIS A 202 8.33 -7.60 -2.18
C HIS A 202 8.68 -7.92 -3.64
N ALA A 203 7.71 -7.94 -4.56
CA ALA A 203 8.00 -8.05 -5.99
C ALA A 203 8.86 -6.88 -6.48
N LEU A 204 8.60 -5.66 -5.98
CA LEU A 204 9.45 -4.49 -6.24
C LEU A 204 10.87 -4.70 -5.72
N GLN A 205 11.06 -5.22 -4.50
CA GLN A 205 12.38 -5.56 -3.95
C GLN A 205 13.15 -6.48 -4.91
N LEU A 206 12.52 -7.58 -5.35
CA LEU A 206 13.14 -8.53 -6.29
C LEU A 206 13.49 -7.87 -7.63
N LEU A 207 12.65 -6.97 -8.14
CA LEU A 207 12.91 -6.24 -9.38
C LEU A 207 14.04 -5.20 -9.23
N LEU A 208 14.14 -4.54 -8.07
CA LEU A 208 15.23 -3.61 -7.78
C LEU A 208 16.57 -4.34 -7.66
N GLU A 209 16.62 -5.49 -7.00
CA GLU A 209 17.83 -6.33 -6.95
C GLU A 209 18.32 -6.72 -8.35
N GLN A 210 17.39 -7.02 -9.26
CA GLN A 210 17.73 -7.40 -10.63
C GLN A 210 18.14 -6.22 -11.53
N ARG A 211 17.51 -5.05 -11.36
CA ARG A 211 17.59 -3.95 -12.34
C ARG A 211 18.32 -2.72 -11.82
N GLN A 212 18.44 -2.58 -10.51
CA GLN A 212 19.09 -1.47 -9.81
C GLN A 212 19.85 -1.98 -8.57
N PRO A 213 20.77 -2.97 -8.72
CA PRO A 213 21.39 -3.67 -7.60
C PRO A 213 22.13 -2.76 -6.62
N ALA A 214 22.74 -1.68 -7.12
CA ALA A 214 23.42 -0.70 -6.27
C ALA A 214 22.45 0.00 -5.30
N LEU A 215 21.25 0.37 -5.77
CA LEU A 215 20.23 0.99 -4.91
C LEU A 215 19.60 -0.04 -3.98
N ALA A 216 19.31 -1.24 -4.48
CA ALA A 216 18.80 -2.34 -3.65
C ALA A 216 19.76 -2.63 -2.48
N ALA A 217 21.08 -2.71 -2.74
CA ALA A 217 22.07 -2.95 -1.71
C ALA A 217 22.13 -1.83 -0.65
N ILE A 218 21.98 -0.55 -1.04
CA ILE A 218 21.91 0.56 -0.09
C ILE A 218 20.67 0.44 0.80
N LEU A 219 19.51 0.16 0.20
CA LEU A 219 18.25 0.00 0.92
C LEU A 219 18.32 -1.17 1.90
N SER A 220 18.84 -2.33 1.46
CA SER A 220 19.04 -3.51 2.32
C SER A 220 20.03 -3.29 3.45
N LYS A 221 21.06 -2.44 3.25
CA LYS A 221 22.00 -2.05 4.33
C LYS A 221 21.32 -1.19 5.40
N LEU A 222 20.33 -0.38 5.04
CA LEU A 222 19.53 0.40 6.01
C LEU A 222 18.59 -0.53 6.79
N ARG A 223 17.89 -1.42 6.09
CA ARG A 223 17.12 -2.52 6.67
C ARG A 223 16.76 -3.54 5.59
N ALA A 224 16.76 -4.83 5.90
CA ALA A 224 16.49 -5.89 4.92
C ALA A 224 15.13 -5.74 4.20
N ASP A 225 14.11 -5.25 4.91
CA ASP A 225 12.74 -5.03 4.46
C ASP A 225 12.40 -3.55 4.25
N ALA A 226 13.41 -2.69 4.02
CA ALA A 226 13.21 -1.26 3.80
C ALA A 226 12.26 -0.97 2.62
N VAL A 227 12.43 -1.68 1.49
CA VAL A 227 11.57 -1.51 0.30
C VAL A 227 10.14 -1.96 0.59
N GLU A 228 9.96 -3.09 1.29
CA GLU A 228 8.63 -3.55 1.67
C GLU A 228 7.91 -2.52 2.52
N GLN A 229 8.57 -1.97 3.54
CA GLN A 229 7.98 -0.97 4.43
C GLN A 229 7.59 0.31 3.70
N LEU A 230 8.42 0.78 2.76
CA LEU A 230 8.14 1.97 1.96
C LEU A 230 7.02 1.74 0.95
N ALA A 231 7.15 0.68 0.15
CA ALA A 231 6.33 0.49 -1.04
C ALA A 231 4.97 -0.14 -0.74
N THR A 232 4.79 -0.80 0.42
CA THR A 232 3.48 -1.35 0.82
C THR A 232 2.40 -0.25 0.82
N ALA A 233 2.71 0.93 1.37
CA ALA A 233 1.78 2.06 1.39
C ALA A 233 1.48 2.62 -0.02
N TRP A 234 2.48 2.57 -0.92
CA TRP A 234 2.32 3.01 -2.30
C TRP A 234 1.36 2.08 -3.06
N PHE A 235 1.57 0.77 -2.98
CA PHE A 235 0.74 -0.21 -3.68
C PHE A 235 -0.65 -0.35 -3.06
N ALA A 236 -0.78 -0.28 -1.73
CA ALA A 236 -2.06 -0.36 -1.03
C ALA A 236 -3.07 0.69 -1.51
N THR A 237 -2.59 1.87 -1.91
CA THR A 237 -3.43 2.98 -2.35
C THR A 237 -3.25 3.32 -3.82
N ALA A 238 -2.58 2.46 -4.60
CA ALA A 238 -2.22 2.71 -6.00
C ALA A 238 -1.64 4.13 -6.23
N PHE A 239 -0.72 4.53 -5.35
CA PHE A 239 -0.02 5.82 -5.30
C PHE A 239 -0.86 7.07 -4.99
N THR A 240 -2.18 6.95 -4.81
CA THR A 240 -3.07 8.10 -4.55
C THR A 240 -2.68 8.91 -3.30
N ARG A 241 -2.08 8.26 -2.29
CA ARG A 241 -1.57 8.95 -1.09
C ARG A 241 -0.12 9.42 -1.20
N ALA A 242 0.66 8.84 -2.11
CA ALA A 242 2.10 9.07 -2.20
C ALA A 242 2.45 10.23 -3.14
N LEU A 243 1.64 10.46 -4.16
CA LEU A 243 1.90 11.42 -5.23
C LEU A 243 0.76 12.42 -5.39
N PRO A 244 1.02 13.63 -5.90
CA PRO A 244 -0.02 14.59 -6.26
C PRO A 244 -1.05 14.01 -7.24
N HIS A 245 -2.31 14.42 -7.08
CA HIS A 245 -3.45 13.88 -7.82
C HIS A 245 -3.26 13.85 -9.34
N GLU A 246 -2.74 14.93 -9.93
CA GLU A 246 -2.50 15.01 -11.38
C GLU A 246 -1.47 13.99 -11.86
N VAL A 247 -0.42 13.71 -11.08
CA VAL A 247 0.58 12.69 -11.40
C VAL A 247 -0.03 11.29 -11.30
N VAL A 248 -0.88 11.07 -10.30
CA VAL A 248 -1.61 9.80 -10.14
C VAL A 248 -2.52 9.54 -11.33
N LEU A 249 -3.26 10.55 -11.82
CA LEU A 249 -4.08 10.41 -13.02
C LEU A 249 -3.25 10.02 -14.25
N ARG A 250 -2.07 10.62 -14.44
CA ARG A 250 -1.16 10.27 -15.55
C ARG A 250 -0.64 8.83 -15.46
N ILE A 251 -0.36 8.35 -14.25
CA ILE A 251 0.02 6.94 -13.99
C ILE A 251 -1.17 6.01 -14.31
N TRP A 252 -2.37 6.37 -13.87
CA TRP A 252 -3.57 5.58 -14.07
C TRP A 252 -4.03 5.53 -15.54
N ASP A 253 -3.84 6.62 -16.27
CA ASP A 253 -4.02 6.65 -17.72
C ASP A 253 -3.16 5.56 -18.41
N CYS A 254 -1.89 5.44 -18.00
CA CYS A 254 -1.00 4.38 -18.48
C CYS A 254 -1.42 2.98 -17.97
N LEU A 255 -1.86 2.87 -16.72
CA LEU A 255 -2.36 1.62 -16.12
C LEU A 255 -3.53 1.04 -16.93
N MET A 256 -4.48 1.87 -17.33
CA MET A 256 -5.66 1.45 -18.10
C MET A 256 -5.30 0.90 -19.48
N VAL A 257 -4.25 1.47 -20.11
CA VAL A 257 -3.82 1.11 -21.46
C VAL A 257 -2.84 -0.07 -21.47
N GLU A 258 -1.92 -0.13 -20.50
CA GLU A 258 -0.79 -1.07 -20.51
C GLU A 258 -0.84 -2.14 -19.41
N GLY A 259 -1.78 -2.02 -18.48
CA GLY A 259 -2.04 -3.00 -17.43
C GLY A 259 -1.17 -2.88 -16.18
N PRO A 260 -1.32 -3.83 -15.23
CA PRO A 260 -0.80 -3.73 -13.86
C PRO A 260 0.71 -3.51 -13.73
N LYS A 261 1.51 -3.95 -14.70
CA LYS A 261 2.98 -3.78 -14.69
C LYS A 261 3.41 -2.31 -14.56
N VAL A 262 2.54 -1.37 -14.95
CA VAL A 262 2.82 0.07 -14.85
C VAL A 262 3.11 0.48 -13.41
N LEU A 263 2.39 -0.06 -12.43
CA LEU A 263 2.61 0.28 -11.01
C LEU A 263 4.03 -0.09 -10.55
N GLN A 264 4.54 -1.25 -10.97
CA GLN A 264 5.91 -1.69 -10.70
C GLN A 264 6.94 -0.80 -11.42
N ARG A 265 6.70 -0.43 -12.68
CA ARG A 265 7.58 0.50 -13.42
C ARG A 265 7.67 1.85 -12.73
N VAL A 266 6.54 2.38 -12.28
CA VAL A 266 6.47 3.67 -11.56
C VAL A 266 7.22 3.57 -10.24
N ALA A 267 7.00 2.53 -9.44
CA ALA A 267 7.73 2.36 -8.17
C ALA A 267 9.25 2.31 -8.37
N MET A 268 9.74 1.55 -9.35
CA MET A 268 11.17 1.50 -9.70
C MET A 268 11.70 2.86 -10.19
N ALA A 269 10.89 3.62 -10.92
CA ALA A 269 11.26 4.95 -11.39
C ALA A 269 11.36 5.95 -10.23
N LEU A 270 10.42 5.91 -9.28
CA LEU A 270 10.47 6.74 -8.08
C LEU A 270 11.73 6.46 -7.26
N VAL A 271 12.07 5.18 -7.06
CA VAL A 271 13.33 4.79 -6.38
C VAL A 271 14.54 5.34 -7.12
N LYS A 272 14.57 5.22 -8.47
CA LYS A 272 15.66 5.77 -9.30
C LYS A 272 15.78 7.30 -9.20
N MET A 273 14.67 8.02 -9.25
CA MET A 273 14.64 9.48 -9.14
C MET A 273 15.03 9.98 -7.74
N CYS A 274 14.84 9.14 -6.73
CA CYS A 274 15.23 9.40 -5.36
C CYS A 274 16.61 8.87 -4.98
N ALA A 275 17.39 8.33 -5.94
CA ALA A 275 18.69 7.69 -5.69
C ALA A 275 19.65 8.53 -4.83
N SER A 276 19.81 9.81 -5.13
CA SER A 276 20.69 10.71 -4.36
C SER A 276 20.23 10.89 -2.92
N SER A 277 18.91 11.00 -2.71
CA SER A 277 18.33 11.10 -1.36
C SER A 277 18.49 9.80 -0.59
N ILE A 278 18.28 8.65 -1.24
CA ILE A 278 18.46 7.32 -0.64
C ILE A 278 19.91 7.15 -0.18
N GLN A 279 20.88 7.53 -1.01
CA GLN A 279 22.32 7.46 -0.69
C GLN A 279 22.71 8.31 0.52
N SER A 280 22.02 9.43 0.76
CA SER A 280 22.30 10.32 1.89
C SER A 280 21.66 9.88 3.22
N CYS A 281 20.77 8.90 3.20
CA CYS A 281 20.07 8.46 4.40
C CYS A 281 20.91 7.46 5.20
N THR A 282 20.88 7.59 6.52
CA THR A 282 21.64 6.73 7.46
C THR A 282 20.78 5.69 8.16
N ASN A 283 19.46 5.90 8.21
CA ASN A 283 18.50 4.97 8.80
C ASN A 283 17.16 5.00 8.05
N LEU A 284 16.32 4.00 8.35
CA LEU A 284 15.05 3.80 7.67
C LEU A 284 14.02 4.91 7.96
N GLU A 285 13.98 5.43 9.19
CA GLU A 285 13.04 6.49 9.56
C GLU A 285 13.30 7.77 8.74
N THR A 286 14.57 8.17 8.63
CA THR A 286 14.99 9.31 7.82
C THR A 286 14.66 9.08 6.35
N LEU A 287 14.90 7.86 5.85
CA LEU A 287 14.56 7.47 4.49
C LEU A 287 13.06 7.63 4.22
N CYS A 288 12.19 7.07 5.07
CA CYS A 288 10.73 7.20 4.94
C CYS A 288 10.31 8.66 4.87
N ARG A 289 10.74 9.49 5.82
CA ARG A 289 10.38 10.91 5.89
C ARG A 289 10.86 11.70 4.66
N VAL A 290 12.11 11.48 4.23
CA VAL A 290 12.69 12.17 3.07
C VAL A 290 11.95 11.76 1.79
N LEU A 291 11.68 10.47 1.61
CA LEU A 291 10.96 9.98 0.45
C LEU A 291 9.52 10.49 0.42
N GLU A 292 8.78 10.40 1.53
CA GLU A 292 7.41 10.94 1.63
C GLU A 292 7.37 12.42 1.24
N GLY A 293 8.29 13.23 1.78
CA GLY A 293 8.39 14.64 1.43
C GLY A 293 8.73 14.88 -0.05
N ARG A 294 9.64 14.10 -0.65
CA ARG A 294 9.99 14.23 -2.07
C ARG A 294 8.85 13.79 -2.99
N LEU A 295 8.21 12.66 -2.68
CA LEU A 295 7.11 12.12 -3.48
C LEU A 295 5.92 13.06 -3.49
N ALA A 296 5.56 13.63 -2.34
CA ALA A 296 4.50 14.64 -2.22
C ALA A 296 4.74 15.91 -3.05
N ARG A 297 6.00 16.19 -3.43
CA ARG A 297 6.39 17.34 -4.29
C ARG A 297 6.67 16.95 -5.75
N THR A 298 6.44 15.70 -6.13
CA THR A 298 6.63 15.25 -7.52
C THR A 298 5.48 15.78 -8.37
N THR A 299 5.66 16.90 -9.06
CA THR A 299 4.64 17.51 -9.93
C THR A 299 4.84 17.18 -11.41
N ASP A 300 6.06 16.80 -11.81
CA ASP A 300 6.41 16.49 -13.19
C ASP A 300 6.13 15.01 -13.51
N ALA A 301 4.92 14.75 -13.99
CA ALA A 301 4.51 13.42 -14.42
C ALA A 301 5.29 12.94 -15.66
N ASP A 302 5.67 13.85 -16.56
CA ASP A 302 6.31 13.47 -17.82
C ASP A 302 7.76 13.02 -17.58
N ALA A 303 8.48 13.69 -16.67
CA ALA A 303 9.78 13.22 -16.21
C ALA A 303 9.69 11.84 -15.54
N LEU A 304 8.69 11.63 -14.66
CA LEU A 304 8.47 10.34 -14.02
C LEU A 304 8.18 9.24 -15.03
N LEU A 305 7.24 9.47 -15.97
CA LEU A 305 6.89 8.50 -16.99
C LEU A 305 8.03 8.27 -17.99
N SER A 306 8.83 9.29 -18.30
CA SER A 306 10.03 9.15 -19.13
C SER A 306 11.04 8.19 -18.47
N VAL A 307 11.32 8.37 -17.17
CA VAL A 307 12.17 7.43 -16.42
C VAL A 307 11.53 6.04 -16.40
N ALA A 308 10.23 5.95 -16.08
CA ALA A 308 9.52 4.69 -15.96
C ALA A 308 9.47 3.89 -17.26
N PHE A 309 9.28 4.52 -18.42
CA PHE A 309 9.10 3.82 -19.70
C PHE A 309 10.35 3.78 -20.59
N LYS A 310 11.22 4.79 -20.53
CA LYS A 310 12.46 4.85 -21.33
C LYS A 310 13.69 4.52 -20.47
N GLY A 311 13.79 5.11 -19.28
CA GLY A 311 14.99 5.01 -18.43
C GLY A 311 15.24 3.66 -17.74
N LEU A 312 14.22 2.80 -17.61
CA LEU A 312 14.33 1.47 -16.99
C LEU A 312 14.52 0.32 -17.99
N GLY A 313 14.49 0.62 -19.30
CA GLY A 313 14.50 -0.39 -20.34
C GLY A 313 13.21 -1.22 -20.40
N SER A 314 13.26 -2.37 -21.08
CA SER A 314 12.10 -3.26 -21.18
C SER A 314 11.74 -3.90 -19.84
N LEU A 315 10.46 -3.97 -19.49
CA LEU A 315 9.96 -4.74 -18.35
C LEU A 315 8.67 -5.40 -18.84
N SER A 316 8.74 -6.69 -19.16
CA SER A 316 7.59 -7.45 -19.64
C SER A 316 6.62 -7.73 -18.50
N GLY A 317 5.35 -7.99 -18.84
CA GLY A 317 4.37 -8.47 -17.86
C GLY A 317 4.82 -9.78 -17.22
N SER A 318 5.37 -10.71 -18.02
CA SER A 318 5.87 -11.99 -17.53
C SER A 318 6.97 -11.88 -16.47
N THR A 319 7.90 -10.92 -16.59
CA THR A 319 8.91 -10.69 -15.56
C THR A 319 8.29 -10.21 -14.26
N VAL A 320 7.31 -9.31 -14.35
CA VAL A 320 6.58 -8.82 -13.17
C VAL A 320 5.77 -9.94 -12.53
N ASP A 321 5.08 -10.76 -13.32
CA ASP A 321 4.27 -11.86 -12.81
C ASP A 321 5.13 -12.96 -12.17
N ALA A 322 6.32 -13.23 -12.73
CA ALA A 322 7.30 -14.12 -12.10
C ALA A 322 7.85 -13.55 -10.78
N ALA A 323 8.03 -12.23 -10.67
CA ALA A 323 8.40 -11.59 -9.41
C ALA A 323 7.27 -11.68 -8.37
N ARG A 324 6.02 -11.45 -8.79
CA ARG A 324 4.82 -11.61 -7.93
C ARG A 324 4.65 -13.02 -7.41
N ALA A 325 4.82 -14.03 -8.27
CA ALA A 325 4.72 -15.43 -7.86
C ALA A 325 5.73 -15.77 -6.76
N ARG A 326 6.99 -15.35 -6.92
CA ARG A 326 8.03 -15.52 -5.89
C ARG A 326 7.71 -14.75 -4.61
N ALA A 327 7.27 -13.51 -4.75
CA ALA A 327 6.87 -12.65 -3.63
C ALA A 327 5.70 -13.23 -2.83
N MET A 328 4.72 -13.82 -3.50
CA MET A 328 3.57 -14.46 -2.85
C MET A 328 4.01 -15.59 -1.92
N SER A 329 4.88 -16.48 -2.39
CA SER A 329 5.42 -17.56 -1.55
C SER A 329 6.18 -17.01 -0.32
N HIS A 330 6.95 -15.93 -0.51
CA HIS A 330 7.68 -15.28 0.58
C HIS A 330 6.74 -14.69 1.64
N VAL A 331 5.76 -13.88 1.21
CA VAL A 331 4.82 -13.20 2.09
C VAL A 331 3.93 -14.19 2.85
N GLN A 332 3.46 -15.26 2.19
CA GLN A 332 2.70 -16.32 2.84
C GLN A 332 3.54 -17.08 3.88
N ASN A 333 4.82 -17.31 3.61
CA ASN A 333 5.73 -17.91 4.58
C ASN A 333 5.93 -17.01 5.80
N GLN A 334 6.17 -15.71 5.59
CA GLN A 334 6.29 -14.76 6.70
C GLN A 334 5.03 -14.71 7.57
N GLN A 335 3.85 -14.70 6.94
CA GLN A 335 2.59 -14.73 7.67
C GLN A 335 2.43 -16.00 8.50
N ARG A 336 2.73 -17.17 7.92
CA ARG A 336 2.66 -18.45 8.65
C ARG A 336 3.55 -18.46 9.87
N LEU A 337 4.78 -17.93 9.74
CA LEU A 337 5.71 -17.80 10.86
C LEU A 337 5.20 -16.85 11.95
N ARG A 338 4.51 -15.75 11.57
CA ARG A 338 3.90 -14.81 12.52
C ARG A 338 2.64 -15.34 13.20
N SER A 339 1.84 -16.15 12.50
CA SER A 339 0.62 -16.76 13.04
C SER A 339 0.88 -18.03 13.84
N SER A 340 2.07 -18.63 13.73
CA SER A 340 2.44 -19.79 14.53
C SER A 340 2.59 -19.36 15.99
N PRO A 341 1.86 -19.95 16.95
CA PRO A 341 2.17 -19.74 18.36
C PRO A 341 3.62 -20.19 18.57
N LEU A 342 4.43 -19.33 19.19
CA LEU A 342 5.78 -19.68 19.62
C LEU A 342 5.69 -21.01 20.36
N ALA A 343 6.27 -22.08 19.81
CA ALA A 343 6.52 -23.28 20.59
C ALA A 343 7.31 -22.83 21.82
N PRO A 344 6.96 -23.26 23.05
CA PRO A 344 7.73 -22.87 24.22
C PRO A 344 9.18 -23.29 23.97
N LEU A 345 10.09 -22.32 24.01
CA LEU A 345 11.51 -22.59 24.07
C LEU A 345 11.71 -23.49 25.29
N SER A 346 11.94 -24.77 25.03
CA SER A 346 12.39 -25.73 26.04
C SER A 346 13.76 -25.26 26.53
N MET A 347 13.75 -24.37 27.52
CA MET A 347 14.87 -24.14 28.41
C MET A 347 15.15 -25.46 29.11
N GLY A 348 16.36 -25.98 28.90
CA GLY A 348 16.74 -27.33 29.27
C GLY A 348 16.49 -27.68 30.74
N ALA A 349 15.95 -28.89 30.95
CA ALA A 349 16.25 -29.65 32.14
C ALA A 349 17.46 -30.52 31.84
N SER A 350 18.64 -30.07 32.27
CA SER A 350 19.78 -30.95 32.53
C SER A 350 19.37 -31.92 33.65
N GLY A 351 18.84 -33.07 33.27
CA GLY A 351 18.54 -34.18 34.16
C GLY A 351 19.51 -35.31 33.89
N LEU A 352 20.48 -35.47 34.79
CA LEU A 352 21.36 -36.63 34.91
C LEU A 352 20.55 -37.93 34.86
N ILE A 353 20.83 -38.78 33.86
CA ILE A 353 20.62 -40.23 33.98
C ILE A 353 21.88 -40.92 33.48
N ALA A 354 22.72 -41.31 34.43
CA ALA A 354 23.66 -42.40 34.26
C ALA A 354 22.89 -43.72 34.38
N LYS A 355 22.94 -44.58 33.36
CA LYS A 355 22.72 -46.01 33.55
C LYS A 355 23.59 -46.85 32.61
N ALA A 356 24.43 -47.62 33.27
CA ALA A 356 25.32 -48.68 32.86
C ALA A 356 25.03 -49.41 31.53
N ALA A 357 26.08 -49.58 30.74
CA ALA A 357 26.27 -50.75 29.89
C ALA A 357 27.71 -51.24 30.03
N SER A 358 27.80 -52.55 30.27
CA SER A 358 28.94 -53.41 30.50
C SER A 358 29.93 -53.53 29.34
N GLY A 359 31.22 -53.65 29.65
CA GLY A 359 32.25 -54.19 28.75
C GLY A 359 33.67 -53.83 29.21
N PRO A 360 34.57 -54.81 29.44
CA PRO A 360 35.85 -54.55 30.08
C PRO A 360 36.89 -54.12 29.04
N LEU A 361 37.67 -53.08 29.35
CA LEU A 361 38.95 -52.87 28.71
C LEU A 361 40.04 -52.68 29.77
N SER A 362 41.03 -53.54 29.59
CA SER A 362 42.19 -53.81 30.41
C SER A 362 43.30 -52.79 30.22
N VAL A 363 44.02 -52.56 31.32
CA VAL A 363 45.49 -52.47 31.41
C VAL A 363 46.19 -51.12 31.17
N SER A 364 47.03 -50.83 32.18
CA SER A 364 48.28 -50.07 32.20
C SER A 364 48.17 -48.54 32.24
N SER A 365 48.37 -47.88 33.37
CA SER A 365 49.59 -47.70 34.20
C SER A 365 50.50 -46.55 33.76
N ARG A 366 51.00 -45.83 34.79
CA ARG A 366 51.96 -44.71 34.78
C ARG A 366 51.36 -43.37 34.35
N GLY A 367 51.56 -42.25 35.04
CA GLY A 367 52.37 -41.95 36.22
C GLY A 367 52.56 -40.43 36.30
N SER A 368 52.66 -39.94 37.53
CA SER A 368 53.49 -38.79 37.93
C SER A 368 53.07 -37.36 37.53
N ASN A 369 52.66 -36.65 38.59
CA ASN A 369 53.32 -35.46 39.18
C ASN A 369 53.21 -34.06 38.57
N ALA A 370 53.15 -33.16 39.57
CA ALA A 370 53.62 -31.78 39.66
C ALA A 370 52.62 -30.72 39.16
N SER A 371 51.93 -29.96 40.03
CA SER A 371 52.34 -29.06 41.13
C SER A 371 52.88 -27.72 40.66
N SER A 372 52.46 -26.70 41.43
CA SER A 372 52.99 -25.33 41.56
C SER A 372 52.42 -24.31 40.56
N SER A 373 52.15 -23.05 40.91
CA SER A 373 51.88 -22.34 42.18
C SER A 373 51.80 -20.85 41.83
N SER A 374 50.95 -20.08 42.53
CA SER A 374 51.15 -18.65 42.90
C SER A 374 51.23 -17.63 41.74
N SER A 375 50.89 -16.35 41.85
CA SER A 375 50.55 -15.41 42.93
C SER A 375 49.81 -14.22 42.28
N ALA A 376 48.71 -13.74 42.85
CA ALA A 376 48.62 -12.52 43.69
C ALA A 376 48.27 -11.22 42.94
N GLY A 377 47.29 -10.49 43.51
CA GLY A 377 47.37 -9.04 43.63
C GLY A 377 46.22 -8.21 43.03
N GLY A 378 45.34 -7.68 43.89
CA GLY A 378 44.74 -6.35 43.70
C GLY A 378 43.21 -6.25 43.66
N GLY A 379 42.58 -5.95 44.82
CA GLY A 379 41.26 -5.30 44.86
C GLY A 379 41.34 -3.86 44.32
N SER A 380 40.27 -3.19 43.91
CA SER A 380 39.11 -2.83 44.73
C SER A 380 37.96 -2.29 43.86
N HIS A 381 36.74 -2.48 44.38
CA HIS A 381 35.43 -1.91 44.05
C HIS A 381 35.36 -0.54 43.33
N ILE A 382 34.36 -0.40 42.44
CA ILE A 382 33.37 0.71 42.42
C ILE A 382 32.05 0.19 41.80
N SER A 383 30.96 0.75 42.33
CA SER A 383 29.55 0.40 42.38
C SER A 383 28.79 0.12 41.07
N SER A 384 27.93 -0.90 41.16
CA SER A 384 26.73 -1.14 40.36
C SER A 384 25.57 -0.23 40.80
N GLY A 385 24.86 0.32 39.83
CA GLY A 385 23.61 1.08 40.04
C GLY A 385 22.67 0.85 38.87
N GLY A 386 21.89 -0.23 38.94
CA GLY A 386 20.74 -0.48 38.08
C GLY A 386 19.45 -0.25 38.85
N LEU A 387 18.53 0.52 38.27
CA LEU A 387 17.11 0.62 38.65
C LEU A 387 16.35 0.83 37.33
N ALA A 388 15.69 -0.21 36.82
CA ALA A 388 14.31 -0.61 37.14
C ALA A 388 13.29 0.12 36.26
N VAL A 389 12.86 -0.59 35.21
CA VAL A 389 11.72 -0.26 34.36
C VAL A 389 10.45 -0.74 35.07
N CYS A 390 9.58 0.20 35.44
CA CYS A 390 8.27 -0.10 36.00
C CYS A 390 7.31 -0.59 34.90
N VAL A 391 6.81 -1.81 35.08
CA VAL A 391 5.68 -2.39 34.34
C VAL A 391 4.40 -2.13 35.15
N SER A 392 3.46 -1.37 34.59
CA SER A 392 2.14 -1.15 35.18
C SER A 392 1.18 -2.27 34.77
N ARG A 393 0.49 -2.87 35.74
CA ARG A 393 -0.69 -3.75 35.58
C ARG A 393 -1.88 -3.19 36.38
N PRO A 394 -3.12 -3.62 36.08
CA PRO A 394 -4.32 -2.79 36.12
C PRO A 394 -5.01 -2.73 37.49
N GLY A 395 -5.63 -1.57 37.76
CA GLY A 395 -6.45 -1.29 38.94
C GLY A 395 -7.95 -1.55 38.72
N SER A 396 -8.60 -1.83 39.84
CA SER A 396 -9.93 -2.39 40.05
C SER A 396 -11.14 -1.45 39.88
N LYS A 397 -12.24 -2.05 39.42
CA LYS A 397 -13.68 -1.83 39.68
C LYS A 397 -14.11 -0.57 40.44
N GLN A 398 -14.98 0.23 39.82
CA GLN A 398 -16.12 0.88 40.48
C GLN A 398 -17.42 0.43 39.82
N ALA A 399 -18.36 0.01 40.66
CA ALA A 399 -19.69 -0.45 40.29
C ALA A 399 -20.62 0.76 40.09
N VAL A 400 -21.38 0.77 39.00
CA VAL A 400 -22.55 1.63 38.82
C VAL A 400 -23.75 0.71 38.66
N GLN A 401 -24.68 0.82 39.60
CA GLN A 401 -25.97 0.13 39.61
C GLN A 401 -26.85 0.67 38.48
N TRP A 402 -27.35 -0.22 37.62
CA TRP A 402 -28.58 0.04 36.85
C TRP A 402 -29.55 -1.12 37.09
N ALA A 403 -30.76 -0.76 37.52
CA ALA A 403 -31.82 -1.65 37.92
C ALA A 403 -32.44 -2.37 36.72
N SER A 404 -32.66 -3.68 36.84
CA SER A 404 -33.56 -4.43 35.97
C SER A 404 -35.01 -4.30 36.46
N PRO A 405 -35.99 -4.18 35.55
CA PRO A 405 -37.36 -4.62 35.81
C PRO A 405 -37.55 -6.07 35.35
N LYS A 406 -38.24 -6.85 36.18
CA LYS A 406 -38.71 -8.22 35.90
C LYS A 406 -40.07 -8.24 35.21
N SER A 407 -40.24 -9.25 34.35
CA SER A 407 -41.49 -9.89 33.89
C SER A 407 -42.38 -9.05 32.95
N THR A 408 -43.07 -9.59 31.94
CA THR A 408 -43.79 -10.86 31.80
C THR A 408 -43.90 -11.23 30.31
N GLY A 409 -44.11 -12.50 30.00
CA GLY A 409 -44.00 -13.05 28.65
C GLY A 409 -45.20 -12.86 27.72
N ALA A 410 -45.01 -13.30 26.48
CA ALA A 410 -46.03 -13.92 25.65
C ALA A 410 -45.35 -14.60 24.45
N LEU A 411 -45.52 -15.92 24.37
CA LEU A 411 -45.37 -16.72 23.15
C LEU A 411 -46.40 -16.25 22.13
N LEU A 412 -46.01 -16.04 20.87
CA LEU A 412 -46.91 -16.20 19.73
C LEU A 412 -46.13 -16.62 18.47
N SER A 413 -46.31 -17.89 18.16
CA SER A 413 -46.19 -18.52 16.85
C SER A 413 -47.20 -17.92 15.86
N LEU A 414 -46.82 -17.87 14.58
CA LEU A 414 -47.62 -17.90 13.33
C LEU A 414 -46.77 -17.21 12.25
N ALA A 415 -46.70 -17.61 10.99
CA ALA A 415 -47.03 -18.82 10.22
C ALA A 415 -46.38 -18.58 8.84
#